data_AF-A0A0F3RDL6-F1
#
_entry.id   AF-A0A0F3RDL6-F1
#
_cell.length_a   1.000
_cell.length_b   1.000
_cell.length_c   1.000
_cell.angle_alpha   90.00
_cell.angle_beta   90.00
_cell.angle_gamma   90.00
#
_symmetry.space_group_name_H-M   'P 1'
#
loop_
_entity.id
_entity.type
_entity.pdbx_description
1 polymer ?
#
loop_
_entity_poly.entity_id
_entity_poly.type
_entity_poly.pdbx_seq_one_letter_code
_entity_poly.pdbx_strand_id
1 'polypeptide(L)'
;MFKVIKLTEKSFSIGLGVLYAYERQTPKVSDSKIQGLQKFYGNSDYRTLQFFIVNSKVDQWHTQECANLINNLSSKEQKLAY
;
A
#
# COMPACT_ATOMS: atom_id res chain seq x y z
N MET A 1 -8.70 -0.87 -12.59
CA MET A 1 -8.41 -2.15 -11.89
C MET A 1 -7.71 -3.17 -12.79
N PHE A 2 -8.26 -3.54 -13.96
CA PHE A 2 -7.66 -4.52 -14.89
C PHE A 2 -6.20 -4.25 -15.33
N LYS A 3 -5.77 -2.98 -15.41
CA LYS A 3 -4.42 -2.64 -15.86
C LYS A 3 -3.34 -2.90 -14.80
N VAL A 4 -3.66 -2.80 -13.51
CA VAL A 4 -2.71 -3.02 -12.41
C VAL A 4 -2.42 -4.51 -12.23
N ILE A 5 -3.46 -5.35 -12.26
CA ILE A 5 -3.33 -6.81 -12.20
C ILE A 5 -2.50 -7.34 -13.37
N LYS A 6 -2.69 -6.80 -14.57
CA LYS A 6 -1.84 -7.15 -15.73
C LYS A 6 -0.36 -6.76 -15.55
N LEU A 7 -0.04 -5.78 -14.71
CA LEU A 7 1.37 -5.44 -14.42
C LEU A 7 1.99 -6.44 -13.46
N THR A 8 1.22 -6.93 -12.47
CA THR A 8 1.71 -7.93 -11.50
C THR A 8 2.05 -9.27 -12.14
N GLU A 9 1.49 -9.57 -13.31
CA GLU A 9 1.75 -10.79 -14.08
C GLU A 9 3.04 -10.72 -14.94
N LYS A 10 3.66 -9.54 -15.11
CA LYS A 10 4.79 -9.38 -16.04
C LYS A 10 6.10 -9.98 -15.53
N SER A 11 6.41 -9.78 -14.25
CA SER A 11 7.56 -10.37 -13.57
C SER A 11 7.44 -10.14 -12.08
N PHE A 12 8.22 -10.89 -11.29
CA PHE A 12 8.28 -10.71 -9.84
C PHE A 12 8.65 -9.27 -9.46
N SER A 13 9.69 -8.70 -10.07
CA SER A 13 10.16 -7.34 -9.75
C SER A 13 9.12 -6.26 -10.08
N ILE A 14 8.44 -6.38 -11.22
CA ILE A 14 7.38 -5.43 -11.60
C ILE A 14 6.18 -5.57 -10.66
N GLY A 15 5.77 -6.80 -10.33
CA GLY A 15 4.67 -7.04 -9.40
C GLY A 15 4.97 -6.52 -8.00
N LEU A 16 6.20 -6.71 -7.51
CA LEU A 16 6.66 -6.18 -6.24
C LEU A 16 6.70 -4.64 -6.25
N GLY A 17 7.14 -4.02 -7.34
CA GLY A 17 7.12 -2.57 -7.53
C GLY A 17 5.70 -2.00 -7.52
N VAL A 18 4.75 -2.67 -8.18
CA VAL A 18 3.32 -2.31 -8.17
C VAL A 18 2.74 -2.38 -6.75
N LEU A 19 3.05 -3.45 -6.01
CA LEU A 19 2.61 -3.61 -4.63
C LEU A 19 3.21 -2.51 -3.74
N TYR A 20 4.52 -2.27 -3.83
CA TYR A 20 5.20 -1.19 -3.11
C TYR A 20 4.57 0.18 -3.37
N ALA A 21 4.29 0.50 -4.64
CA ALA A 21 3.68 1.76 -5.03
C ALA A 21 2.28 1.96 -4.43
N TYR A 22 1.53 0.87 -4.26
CA TYR A 22 0.21 0.89 -3.61
C TYR A 22 0.33 1.03 -2.09
N GLU A 23 1.05 0.12 -1.44
CA GLU A 23 1.22 0.07 0.02
C GLU A 23 1.78 1.39 0.58
N ARG A 24 2.70 2.05 -0.12
CA ARG A 24 3.29 3.33 0.31
C ARG A 24 2.26 4.46 0.44
N GLN A 25 1.15 4.39 -0.29
CA GLN A 25 0.12 5.43 -0.28
C GLN A 25 -0.98 5.14 0.75
N THR A 26 -1.25 3.86 1.02
CA THR A 26 -2.39 3.42 1.83
C THR A 26 -2.42 4.00 3.25
N PRO A 27 -1.30 4.20 3.96
CA PRO A 27 -1.33 4.81 5.29
C PRO A 27 -1.96 6.21 5.30
N LYS A 28 -1.49 7.08 4.41
CA LYS A 28 -1.99 8.46 4.30
C LYS A 28 -3.44 8.50 3.82
N VAL A 29 -3.82 7.59 2.91
CA VAL A 29 -5.21 7.46 2.45
C VAL A 29 -6.11 7.02 3.61
N SER A 30 -5.67 6.07 4.43
CA SER A 30 -6.41 5.56 5.58
C SER A 30 -6.61 6.63 6.64
N ASP A 31 -5.58 7.39 6.98
CA ASP A 31 -5.69 8.53 7.92
C ASP A 31 -6.69 9.57 7.42
N SER A 32 -6.63 9.92 6.14
CA SER A 32 -7.58 10.85 5.51
C SER A 32 -9.01 10.31 5.55
N LYS A 33 -9.20 9.00 5.35
CA LYS A 33 -10.52 8.35 5.44
C LYS A 33 -11.08 8.38 6.86
N ILE A 34 -10.26 8.12 7.88
CA ILE A 34 -10.66 8.23 9.29
C ILE A 34 -11.13 9.66 9.58
N GLN A 35 -10.31 10.66 9.25
CA GLN A 35 -10.63 12.07 9.48
C GLN A 35 -11.92 12.49 8.76
N GLY A 36 -12.09 12.07 7.51
CA GLY A 36 -13.27 12.39 6.72
C GLY A 36 -14.55 11.76 7.29
N LEU A 37 -14.49 10.48 7.67
CA LEU A 37 -15.64 9.75 8.26
C LEU A 37 -16.08 10.36 9.59
N GLN A 38 -15.11 10.73 10.44
CA GLN A 38 -15.41 11.37 11.72
C GLN A 38 -15.99 12.77 11.52
N LYS A 39 -15.36 13.59 10.67
CA LYS A 39 -15.72 15.01 10.51
C LYS A 39 -17.02 15.24 9.76
N PHE A 40 -17.27 14.50 8.68
CA PHE A 40 -18.37 14.78 7.76
C PHE A 40 -19.56 13.83 7.91
N TYR A 41 -19.35 12.68 8.55
CA TYR A 41 -20.37 11.64 8.67
C TYR A 41 -20.65 11.20 10.11
N GLY A 42 -19.94 11.74 11.11
CA GLY A 42 -20.13 11.39 12.52
C GLY A 42 -19.72 9.96 12.90
N ASN A 43 -19.04 9.25 12.00
CA ASN A 43 -18.63 7.87 12.20
C ASN A 43 -17.31 7.82 12.99
N SER A 44 -17.41 7.49 14.28
CA SER A 44 -16.28 7.45 15.20
C SER A 44 -16.11 6.10 15.91
N ASP A 45 -17.01 5.13 15.67
CA ASP A 45 -16.90 3.83 16.31
C ASP A 45 -15.77 3.00 15.70
N TYR A 46 -15.13 2.19 16.56
CA TYR A 46 -13.97 1.40 16.16
C TYR A 46 -14.29 0.41 15.04
N ARG A 47 -15.46 -0.24 15.05
CA ARG A 47 -15.77 -1.30 14.07
C ARG A 47 -15.89 -0.72 12.66
N THR A 48 -16.53 0.44 12.52
CA THR A 48 -16.63 1.15 11.23
C THR A 48 -15.26 1.60 10.72
N LEU A 49 -14.37 2.03 11.63
CA LEU A 49 -13.05 2.55 11.27
C LEU A 49 -11.95 1.48 11.22
N GLN A 50 -12.23 0.24 11.63
CA GLN A 50 -11.24 -0.79 11.90
C GLN A 50 -10.31 -1.04 10.71
N PHE A 51 -10.85 -1.12 9.50
CA PHE A 51 -10.07 -1.31 8.28
C PHE A 51 -8.99 -0.21 8.14
N PHE A 52 -9.39 1.06 8.20
CA PHE A 52 -8.46 2.17 8.05
C PHE A 52 -7.48 2.29 9.23
N ILE A 53 -7.90 1.94 10.44
CA ILE A 53 -7.02 1.97 11.64
C ILE A 53 -5.90 0.92 11.52
N VAL A 54 -6.22 -0.26 11.02
CA VAL A 54 -5.22 -1.32 10.81
C VAL A 54 -4.28 -0.92 9.68
N ASN A 55 -4.82 -0.53 8.52
CA ASN A 55 -4.04 -0.18 7.34
C ASN A 55 -3.24 1.12 7.48
N SER A 56 -3.63 2.06 8.35
CA SER A 56 -2.79 3.22 8.65
C SER A 56 -1.46 2.86 9.31
N LYS A 57 -1.37 1.67 9.94
CA LYS A 57 -0.18 1.18 10.64
C LYS A 57 0.51 0.05 9.88
N VAL A 58 -0.24 -0.99 9.52
CA VAL A 58 0.31 -2.22 8.94
C VAL A 58 0.94 -1.96 7.58
N ASP A 59 0.36 -1.08 6.77
CA ASP A 59 0.89 -0.83 5.43
C ASP A 59 2.18 0.00 5.46
N GLN A 60 2.51 0.66 6.59
CA GLN A 60 3.86 1.22 6.80
C GLN A 60 4.91 0.10 6.90
N TRP A 61 4.57 -0.98 7.61
CA TRP A 61 5.42 -2.17 7.69
C TRP A 61 5.49 -2.89 6.35
N HIS A 62 4.37 -3.10 5.66
CA HIS A 62 4.38 -3.68 4.31
C HIS A 62 5.22 -2.87 3.32
N THR A 63 5.14 -1.54 3.38
CA THR A 63 5.97 -0.65 2.55
C THR A 63 7.45 -0.89 2.81
N GLN A 64 7.84 -1.00 4.08
CA GLN A 64 9.23 -1.26 4.46
C GLN A 64 9.68 -2.65 3.99
N GLU A 65 8.87 -3.69 4.18
CA GLU A 65 9.22 -5.04 3.72
C GLU A 65 9.29 -5.13 2.20
N CYS A 66 8.38 -4.47 1.48
CA CYS A 66 8.47 -4.39 0.03
C CYS A 66 9.77 -3.69 -0.41
N ALA A 67 10.14 -2.58 0.23
CA ALA A 67 11.41 -1.91 -0.06
C ALA A 67 12.62 -2.80 0.24
N ASN A 68 12.61 -3.55 1.36
CA ASN A 68 13.65 -4.51 1.70
C ASN A 68 13.78 -5.60 0.62
N LEU A 69 12.66 -6.17 0.18
CA LEU A 69 12.63 -7.17 -0.88
C LEU A 69 13.16 -6.61 -2.20
N ILE A 70 12.76 -5.38 -2.58
CA ILE A 70 13.26 -4.71 -3.78
C ILE A 70 14.77 -4.51 -3.68
N ASN A 71 15.28 -4.02 -2.55
CA ASN A 71 16.71 -3.76 -2.36
C ASN A 71 17.58 -5.02 -2.38
N ASN A 72 17.00 -6.20 -2.11
CA ASN A 72 17.68 -7.49 -2.21
C ASN A 72 17.69 -8.08 -3.64
N LEU A 73 17.00 -7.45 -4.61
CA LEU A 73 17.04 -7.87 -6.00
C LEU A 73 18.34 -7.46 -6.70
N SER A 74 18.63 -8.06 -7.86
CA SER A 74 19.73 -7.60 -8.71
C SER A 74 19.51 -6.17 -9.19
N SER A 75 20.58 -5.44 -9.53
CA SER A 75 20.46 -4.04 -10.00
C SER A 75 19.59 -3.89 -11.26
N LYS A 76 19.51 -4.94 -12.09
CA LYS A 76 18.62 -4.96 -13.26
C LYS A 76 17.15 -5.05 -12.86
N GLU A 77 16.85 -5.87 -11.87
CA GLU A 77 15.50 -6.10 -11.36
C GLU A 77 14.99 -4.94 -10.50
N GLN A 78 15.87 -4.30 -9.71
CA GLN A 78 15.53 -3.07 -8.97
C GLN A 78 15.02 -1.98 -9.90
N LYS A 79 15.63 -1.81 -11.09
CA LYS A 79 15.17 -0.86 -12.13
C LYS A 79 13.80 -1.20 -12.72
N LEU A 80 13.32 -2.43 -12.56
CA LEU A 80 11.97 -2.83 -12.98
C LEU A 80 10.94 -2.63 -11.86
N ALA A 81 11.39 -2.54 -10.60
CA ALA A 81 10.53 -2.38 -9.44
C ALA A 81 10.30 -0.91 -9.05
N TYR A 82 11.30 -0.04 -9.23
CA TYR A 82 11.20 1.42 -9.04
C TYR A 82 10.81 2.15 -10.32
#